data_AF-A0A1D9PY83-F1
#
_entry.id   AF-A0A1D9PY83-F1
#
_cell.length_a   1.000
_cell.length_b   1.000
_cell.length_c   1.000
_cell.angle_alpha   90.00
_cell.angle_beta   90.00
_cell.angle_gamma   90.00
#
_symmetry.space_group_name_H-M   'P 1'
#
loop_
_entity.id
_entity.type
_entity.pdbx_description
1 polymer ?
#
loop_
_entity_poly.entity_id
_entity_poly.type
_entity_poly.pdbx_seq_one_letter_code
_entity_poly.pdbx_strand_id
1 'polypeptide(L)'
;MKAGFRGAGLIPFDPQSILSKLDIRIRTSTPPSTSLELTNSWISQTPHNPTEALLQSTLVKARITRHQSSSSTPIFETIQALIKGTKRLAYEVTLLSAENRIFRRANEVLNKCRHAKKIQLRNEGVLTGQEAKDILSQQEVDNQIQRDERQNGGNFNRESSTNRYCSKCGKTGHNSRTCQNSIIDPRLLDS
;
A
#
# COMPACT_ATOMS: atom_id res chain seq x y z
N MET A 1 66.69 -68.70 -24.85
CA MET A 1 66.45 -67.56 -23.94
C MET A 1 67.31 -67.51 -22.67
N LYS A 2 68.17 -68.50 -22.34
CA LYS A 2 69.01 -68.46 -21.12
C LYS A 2 70.30 -67.63 -21.23
N ALA A 3 70.82 -67.42 -22.45
CA ALA A 3 72.09 -66.73 -22.67
C ALA A 3 72.01 -65.21 -22.46
N GLY A 4 70.88 -64.58 -22.80
CA GLY A 4 70.70 -63.11 -22.70
C GLY A 4 70.71 -62.57 -21.26
N PHE A 5 70.07 -63.27 -20.31
CA PHE A 5 70.02 -62.85 -18.91
C PHE A 5 71.38 -62.90 -18.22
N ARG A 6 72.21 -63.90 -18.60
CA ARG A 6 73.57 -64.04 -18.06
C ARG A 6 74.48 -62.88 -18.49
N GLY A 7 74.27 -62.32 -19.68
CA GLY A 7 75.02 -61.15 -20.18
C GLY A 7 74.67 -59.82 -19.49
N ALA A 8 73.44 -59.70 -18.95
CA ALA A 8 72.98 -58.49 -18.25
C ALA A 8 73.26 -58.51 -16.73
N GLY A 9 74.00 -59.50 -16.22
CA GLY A 9 74.27 -59.66 -14.77
C GLY A 9 73.06 -60.15 -13.96
N LEU A 10 71.97 -60.56 -14.63
CA LEU A 10 70.81 -61.18 -14.00
C LEU A 10 71.10 -62.68 -13.83
N ILE A 11 71.89 -63.01 -12.79
CA ILE A 11 72.16 -64.37 -12.27
C ILE A 11 70.81 -65.06 -11.98
N PRO A 12 70.66 -66.40 -12.18
CA PRO A 12 69.47 -67.02 -12.75
C PRO A 12 68.17 -66.46 -12.22
N PHE A 13 67.43 -65.83 -13.13
CA PHE A 13 66.06 -65.36 -12.99
C PHE A 13 65.20 -66.49 -12.39
N ASP A 14 64.95 -66.43 -11.08
CA ASP A 14 63.98 -67.29 -10.41
C ASP A 14 62.59 -66.85 -10.85
N PRO A 15 61.90 -67.63 -11.71
CA PRO A 15 60.59 -67.23 -12.21
C PRO A 15 59.59 -67.10 -11.07
N GLN A 16 59.79 -67.84 -9.97
CA GLN A 16 58.84 -67.90 -8.87
C GLN A 16 58.94 -66.70 -7.93
N SER A 17 60.14 -66.13 -7.75
CA SER A 17 60.33 -64.82 -7.11
C SER A 17 59.63 -63.67 -7.85
N ILE A 18 59.46 -63.80 -9.17
CA ILE A 18 58.82 -62.75 -9.98
C ILE A 18 57.31 -62.92 -9.98
N LEU A 19 56.81 -64.15 -10.10
CA LEU A 19 55.38 -64.43 -9.99
C LEU A 19 54.84 -64.04 -8.60
N SER A 20 55.61 -64.26 -7.52
CA SER A 20 55.22 -63.82 -6.16
C SER A 20 55.20 -62.30 -5.97
N LYS A 21 55.95 -61.53 -6.77
CA LYS A 21 55.90 -60.05 -6.77
C LYS A 21 54.80 -59.48 -7.68
N LEU A 22 54.35 -60.25 -8.67
CA LEU A 22 53.25 -59.89 -9.57
C LEU A 22 51.88 -60.17 -8.98
N ASP A 23 51.79 -60.94 -7.88
CA ASP A 23 50.57 -61.11 -7.10
C ASP A 23 50.30 -59.84 -6.27
N ILE A 24 50.04 -58.74 -6.99
CA ILE A 24 49.61 -57.47 -6.41
C ILE A 24 48.18 -57.72 -5.93
N ARG A 25 48.06 -58.12 -4.66
CA ARG A 25 46.78 -58.15 -3.97
C ARG A 25 46.33 -56.69 -3.85
N ILE A 26 45.60 -56.20 -4.85
CA ILE A 26 44.91 -54.92 -4.80
C ILE A 26 43.95 -55.04 -3.62
N ARG A 27 44.39 -54.60 -2.44
CA ARG A 27 43.49 -54.36 -1.32
C ARG A 27 42.66 -53.18 -1.75
N THR A 28 41.54 -53.45 -2.43
CA THR A 28 40.39 -52.56 -2.36
C THR A 28 40.04 -52.57 -0.88
N SER A 29 40.48 -51.54 -0.16
CA SER A 29 39.95 -51.25 1.16
C SER A 29 38.44 -51.27 1.01
N THR A 30 37.77 -52.27 1.59
CA THR A 30 36.32 -52.26 1.72
C THR A 30 35.97 -50.88 2.22
N PRO A 31 35.18 -50.07 1.49
CA PRO A 31 34.79 -48.76 1.98
C PRO A 31 34.24 -48.99 3.39
N PRO A 32 34.61 -48.16 4.39
CA PRO A 32 34.04 -48.30 5.72
C PRO A 32 32.54 -48.36 5.54
N SER A 33 31.88 -49.37 6.14
CA SER A 33 30.43 -49.51 6.11
C SER A 33 29.85 -48.19 6.57
N THR A 34 29.56 -47.33 5.60
CA THR A 34 28.93 -46.05 5.83
C THR A 34 27.55 -46.48 6.23
N SER A 35 27.23 -46.31 7.51
CA SER A 35 25.98 -46.76 8.13
C SER A 35 24.85 -46.64 7.10
N LEU A 36 24.32 -47.79 6.68
CA LEU A 36 23.28 -47.90 5.66
C LEU A 36 22.01 -47.11 6.05
N GLU A 37 21.92 -46.66 7.31
CA GLU A 37 20.90 -45.73 7.77
C GLU A 37 20.90 -44.38 7.06
N LEU A 38 22.04 -43.86 6.59
CA LEU A 38 22.08 -42.55 5.93
C LEU A 38 21.82 -42.60 4.42
N THR A 39 21.95 -43.77 3.80
CA THR A 39 21.65 -43.98 2.37
C THR A 39 20.18 -44.31 2.14
N ASN A 40 19.50 -44.89 3.11
CA ASN A 40 18.11 -45.34 2.99
C ASN A 40 17.06 -44.21 3.10
N SER A 41 17.48 -42.95 3.29
CA SER A 41 16.57 -41.80 3.43
C SER A 41 16.77 -40.73 2.34
N TRP A 42 17.58 -41.01 1.31
CA TRP A 42 17.75 -40.06 0.20
C TRP A 42 16.78 -40.37 -0.94
N ILE A 43 15.65 -39.66 -0.97
CA ILE A 43 14.74 -39.61 -2.12
C ILE A 43 14.93 -38.24 -2.78
N SER A 44 15.16 -38.21 -4.10
CA SER A 44 15.20 -36.97 -4.91
C SER A 44 13.79 -36.38 -5.09
N GLN A 45 13.14 -36.03 -3.98
CA GLN A 45 11.86 -35.36 -3.97
C GLN A 45 12.05 -33.86 -3.79
N THR A 46 11.27 -33.09 -4.56
CA THR A 46 11.15 -31.63 -4.40
C THR A 46 10.72 -31.34 -2.96
N PRO A 47 11.47 -30.51 -2.20
CA PRO A 47 11.10 -30.18 -0.83
C PRO A 47 9.76 -29.43 -0.80
N HIS A 48 8.89 -29.81 0.13
CA HIS A 48 7.52 -29.25 0.22
C HIS A 48 7.44 -28.07 1.20
N ASN A 49 8.46 -27.87 2.02
CA ASN A 49 8.55 -26.75 2.96
C ASN A 49 9.99 -26.19 3.09
N PRO A 50 10.15 -24.96 3.63
CA PRO A 50 11.46 -24.32 3.74
C PRO A 50 12.46 -25.06 4.64
N THR A 51 11.98 -25.76 5.67
CA THR A 51 12.82 -26.53 6.60
C THR A 51 13.42 -27.75 5.90
N GLU A 52 12.62 -28.47 5.11
CA GLU A 52 13.09 -29.57 4.27
C GLU A 52 14.11 -29.09 3.24
N ALA A 53 13.88 -27.95 2.60
CA ALA A 53 14.82 -27.36 1.65
C ALA A 53 16.18 -27.05 2.30
N LEU A 54 16.18 -26.53 3.54
CA LEU A 54 17.41 -26.26 4.28
C LEU A 54 18.17 -27.53 4.64
N LEU A 55 17.46 -28.55 5.15
CA LEU A 55 18.04 -29.86 5.51
C LEU A 55 18.61 -30.57 4.28
N GLN A 56 17.87 -30.62 3.18
CA GLN A 56 18.34 -31.21 1.92
C GLN A 56 19.55 -30.45 1.37
N SER A 57 19.55 -29.11 1.40
CA SER A 57 20.71 -28.32 0.94
C SER A 57 21.98 -28.61 1.76
N THR A 58 21.83 -28.82 3.07
CA THR A 58 22.92 -29.12 4.00
C THR A 58 23.51 -30.51 3.71
N LEU A 59 22.64 -31.50 3.47
CA LEU A 59 23.04 -32.85 3.11
C LEU A 59 23.77 -32.91 1.76
N VAL A 60 23.24 -32.22 0.74
CA VAL A 60 23.89 -32.11 -0.58
C VAL A 60 25.26 -31.47 -0.43
N LYS A 61 25.36 -30.37 0.32
CA LYS A 61 26.64 -29.69 0.59
C LYS A 61 27.65 -30.60 1.28
N ALA A 62 27.23 -31.35 2.30
CA ALA A 62 28.10 -32.27 3.04
C ALA A 62 28.56 -33.47 2.20
N ARG A 63 27.73 -33.94 1.25
CA ARG A 63 28.10 -35.02 0.33
C ARG A 63 29.11 -34.54 -0.72
N ILE A 64 28.95 -33.30 -1.19
CA ILE A 64 29.90 -32.68 -2.14
C ILE A 64 31.27 -32.44 -1.48
N THR A 65 31.31 -31.94 -0.25
CA THR A 65 32.59 -31.67 0.44
C THR A 65 33.39 -32.94 0.75
N ARG A 66 32.74 -34.09 0.86
CA ARG A 66 33.38 -35.40 1.12
C ARG A 66 33.86 -36.11 -0.15
N HIS A 67 33.57 -35.58 -1.33
CA HIS A 67 33.92 -36.21 -2.60
C HIS A 67 35.43 -36.08 -2.91
N GLN A 68 36.15 -37.20 -2.93
CA GLN A 68 37.62 -37.22 -3.09
C GLN A 68 38.15 -37.54 -4.50
N SER A 69 37.30 -37.79 -5.52
CA SER A 69 37.77 -38.01 -6.88
C SER A 69 37.85 -36.70 -7.70
N SER A 70 38.90 -36.60 -8.52
CA SER A 70 39.27 -35.43 -9.32
C SER A 70 38.31 -35.19 -10.49
N SER A 71 37.22 -34.48 -10.20
CA SER A 71 36.59 -33.40 -11.00
C SER A 71 35.15 -33.23 -10.53
N SER A 72 34.97 -32.54 -9.39
CA SER A 72 33.65 -32.15 -8.85
C SER A 72 33.33 -30.67 -9.13
N THR A 73 34.25 -29.95 -9.78
CA THR A 73 34.26 -28.49 -9.90
C THR A 73 33.05 -27.90 -10.62
N PRO A 74 32.58 -28.43 -11.78
CA PRO A 74 31.46 -27.82 -12.49
C PRO A 74 30.12 -27.93 -11.76
N ILE A 75 29.83 -29.07 -11.12
CA ILE A 75 28.56 -29.29 -10.40
C ILE A 75 28.52 -28.48 -9.10
N PHE A 76 29.66 -28.33 -8.43
CA PHE A 76 29.72 -27.52 -7.22
C PHE A 76 29.46 -26.04 -7.50
N GLU A 77 30.06 -25.50 -8.56
CA GLU A 77 29.85 -24.11 -8.96
C GLU A 77 28.39 -23.85 -9.36
N THR A 78 27.74 -24.77 -10.08
CA THR A 78 26.31 -24.62 -10.44
C THR A 78 25.41 -24.65 -9.21
N ILE A 79 25.68 -25.52 -8.24
CA ILE A 79 24.92 -25.58 -6.98
C ILE A 79 25.14 -24.31 -6.14
N GLN A 80 26.37 -23.79 -6.07
CA GLN A 80 26.63 -22.52 -5.40
C GLN A 80 25.89 -21.35 -6.07
N ALA A 81 25.92 -21.29 -7.40
CA ALA A 81 25.19 -20.28 -8.16
C ALA A 81 23.68 -20.38 -7.91
N LEU A 82 23.14 -21.60 -7.88
CA LEU A 82 21.74 -21.84 -7.55
C LEU A 82 21.40 -21.34 -6.14
N ILE A 83 22.20 -21.68 -5.13
CA ILE A 83 21.99 -21.21 -3.75
C ILE A 83 22.00 -19.68 -3.67
N LYS A 84 22.92 -19.01 -4.37
CA LYS A 84 22.98 -17.54 -4.45
C LYS A 84 21.73 -16.97 -5.13
N GLY A 85 21.30 -17.57 -6.24
CA GLY A 85 20.08 -17.20 -6.96
C GLY A 85 18.83 -17.34 -6.09
N THR A 86 18.65 -18.50 -5.43
CA THR A 86 17.51 -18.75 -4.53
C THR A 86 17.47 -17.76 -3.37
N LYS A 87 18.63 -17.42 -2.77
CA LYS A 87 18.70 -16.39 -1.73
C LYS A 87 18.23 -15.03 -2.23
N ARG A 88 18.71 -14.61 -3.40
CA ARG A 88 18.29 -13.34 -4.02
C ARG A 88 16.78 -13.30 -4.26
N LEU A 89 16.25 -14.35 -4.89
CA LEU A 89 14.82 -14.47 -5.15
C LEU A 89 13.99 -14.46 -3.86
N ALA A 90 14.46 -15.11 -2.80
CA ALA A 90 13.77 -15.08 -1.51
C ALA A 90 13.66 -13.65 -0.97
N TYR A 91 14.74 -12.87 -0.99
CA TYR A 91 14.71 -11.46 -0.58
C TYR A 91 13.83 -10.59 -1.49
N GLU A 92 13.87 -10.80 -2.80
CA GLU A 92 13.00 -10.08 -3.74
C GLU A 92 11.52 -10.42 -3.48
N VAL A 93 11.19 -11.69 -3.26
CA VAL A 93 9.82 -12.12 -2.95
C VAL A 93 9.34 -11.54 -1.63
N THR A 94 10.17 -11.48 -0.58
CA THR A 94 9.77 -10.86 0.69
C THR A 94 9.51 -9.36 0.54
N LEU A 95 10.37 -8.64 -0.19
CA LEU A 95 10.18 -7.22 -0.48
C LEU A 95 8.90 -6.97 -1.29
N LEU A 96 8.72 -7.69 -2.40
CA LEU A 96 7.53 -7.58 -3.25
C LEU A 96 6.25 -7.93 -2.49
N SER A 97 6.31 -8.88 -1.56
CA SER A 97 5.16 -9.25 -0.72
C SER A 97 4.81 -8.13 0.26
N ALA A 98 5.81 -7.46 0.85
CA ALA A 98 5.60 -6.30 1.71
C ALA A 98 5.00 -5.12 0.95
N GLU A 99 5.55 -4.79 -0.23
CA GLU A 99 5.04 -3.74 -1.11
C GLU A 99 3.62 -4.03 -1.58
N ASN A 100 3.34 -5.26 -2.03
CA ASN A 100 1.98 -5.67 -2.40
C ASN A 100 0.99 -5.49 -1.24
N ARG A 101 1.41 -5.78 0.00
CA ARG A 101 0.55 -5.58 1.17
C ARG A 101 0.24 -4.09 1.39
N ILE A 102 1.22 -3.21 1.20
CA ILE A 102 1.04 -1.76 1.29
C ILE A 102 0.09 -1.29 0.18
N PHE A 103 0.35 -1.67 -1.07
CA PHE A 103 -0.49 -1.28 -2.21
C PHE A 103 -1.92 -1.77 -2.06
N ARG A 104 -2.14 -3.02 -1.60
CA ARG A 104 -3.49 -3.54 -1.36
C ARG A 104 -4.24 -2.74 -0.31
N ARG A 105 -3.58 -2.40 0.81
CA ARG A 105 -4.19 -1.55 1.85
C ARG A 105 -4.54 -0.16 1.32
N ALA A 106 -3.60 0.48 0.62
CA ALA A 106 -3.84 1.80 0.04
C ALA A 106 -5.00 1.77 -0.96
N ASN A 107 -5.06 0.76 -1.82
CA ASN A 107 -6.16 0.56 -2.77
C ASN A 107 -7.49 0.30 -2.07
N GLU A 108 -7.51 -0.47 -0.98
CA GLU A 108 -8.72 -0.71 -0.20
C GLU A 108 -9.26 0.60 0.39
N VAL A 109 -8.39 1.43 0.98
CA VAL A 109 -8.75 2.75 1.51
C VAL A 109 -9.26 3.65 0.39
N LEU A 110 -8.54 3.76 -0.72
CA LEU A 110 -8.95 4.56 -1.87
C LEU A 110 -10.29 4.10 -2.44
N ASN A 111 -10.52 2.78 -2.52
CA ASN A 111 -11.77 2.25 -3.02
C ASN A 111 -12.94 2.57 -2.07
N LYS A 112 -12.74 2.47 -0.75
CA LYS A 112 -13.74 2.90 0.26
C LYS A 112 -14.07 4.38 0.11
N CYS A 113 -13.07 5.25 -0.02
CA CYS A 113 -13.30 6.69 -0.24
C CYS A 113 -14.07 6.98 -1.54
N ARG A 114 -13.70 6.31 -2.64
CA ARG A 114 -14.40 6.44 -3.92
C ARG A 114 -15.84 5.97 -3.83
N HIS A 115 -16.10 4.85 -3.15
CA HIS A 115 -17.45 4.35 -2.93
C HIS A 115 -18.28 5.29 -2.06
N ALA A 116 -17.73 5.79 -0.96
CA ALA A 116 -18.42 6.76 -0.10
C ALA A 116 -18.80 8.02 -0.89
N LYS A 117 -17.86 8.60 -1.65
CA LYS A 117 -18.12 9.76 -2.52
C LYS A 117 -19.18 9.45 -3.58
N LYS A 118 -19.16 8.25 -4.18
CA LYS A 118 -20.16 7.83 -5.16
C LYS A 118 -21.56 7.70 -4.53
N ILE A 119 -21.66 7.18 -3.31
CA ILE A 119 -22.93 7.08 -2.58
C ILE A 119 -23.44 8.47 -2.24
N GLN A 120 -22.57 9.35 -1.70
CA GLN A 120 -22.93 10.73 -1.39
C GLN A 120 -23.47 11.46 -2.62
N LEU A 121 -22.75 11.41 -3.75
CA LEU A 121 -23.20 12.04 -4.99
C LEU A 121 -24.54 11.48 -5.52
N ARG A 122 -24.82 10.19 -5.29
CA ARG A 122 -26.12 9.60 -5.65
C ARG A 122 -27.24 10.08 -4.74
N ASN A 123 -26.97 10.27 -3.46
CA ASN A 123 -27.95 10.73 -2.48
C ASN A 123 -28.19 12.24 -2.57
N GLU A 124 -27.14 13.05 -2.79
CA GLU A 124 -27.25 14.50 -2.97
C GLU A 124 -27.71 14.91 -4.38
N GLY A 125 -27.46 14.06 -5.38
CA GLY A 125 -27.76 14.36 -6.79
C GLY A 125 -29.16 13.95 -7.26
N VAL A 126 -29.96 13.27 -6.44
CA VAL A 126 -31.32 12.82 -6.79
C VAL A 126 -32.30 13.39 -5.78
N LEU A 127 -32.80 14.59 -6.05
CA LEU A 127 -34.04 15.09 -5.46
C LEU A 127 -35.14 14.08 -5.79
N THR A 128 -35.67 13.39 -4.78
CA THR A 128 -36.77 12.47 -4.98
C THR A 128 -38.01 13.25 -5.43
N GLY A 129 -38.88 12.64 -6.23
CA GLY A 129 -40.08 13.32 -6.72
C GLY A 129 -41.02 13.81 -5.60
N GLN A 130 -40.92 13.23 -4.40
CA GLN A 130 -41.63 13.70 -3.22
C GLN A 130 -40.96 14.94 -2.61
N GLU A 131 -39.63 14.92 -2.40
CA GLU A 131 -38.89 16.10 -1.94
C GLU A 131 -39.06 17.29 -2.88
N ALA A 132 -39.13 17.06 -4.19
CA ALA A 132 -39.42 18.11 -5.17
C ALA A 132 -40.83 18.69 -4.99
N LYS A 133 -41.84 17.85 -4.72
CA LYS A 133 -43.21 18.32 -4.43
C LYS A 133 -43.28 19.05 -3.10
N ASP A 134 -42.54 18.61 -2.09
CA ASP A 134 -42.51 19.25 -0.77
C ASP A 134 -41.85 20.63 -0.86
N ILE A 135 -40.77 20.77 -1.64
CA ILE A 135 -40.14 22.07 -1.95
C ILE A 135 -41.12 23.00 -2.66
N LEU A 136 -41.84 22.51 -3.68
CA LEU A 136 -42.86 23.31 -4.38
C LEU A 136 -44.00 23.73 -3.44
N SER A 137 -44.44 22.83 -2.56
CA SER A 137 -45.49 23.12 -1.59
C SER A 137 -45.03 24.16 -0.57
N GLN A 138 -43.81 24.05 -0.05
CA GLN A 138 -43.22 25.02 0.85
C GLN A 138 -43.07 26.39 0.16
N GLN A 139 -42.62 26.41 -1.10
CA GLN A 139 -42.49 27.64 -1.86
C GLN A 139 -43.86 28.32 -2.10
N GLU A 140 -44.93 27.57 -2.34
CA GLU A 140 -46.28 28.16 -2.45
C GLU A 140 -46.76 28.75 -1.12
N VAL A 141 -46.50 28.06 0.01
CA VAL A 141 -46.80 28.60 1.35
C VAL A 141 -46.03 29.89 1.60
N ASP A 142 -44.73 29.92 1.30
CA ASP A 142 -43.90 31.12 1.49
C ASP A 142 -44.35 32.28 0.58
N ASN A 143 -44.73 31.98 -0.66
CA ASN A 143 -45.32 32.95 -1.58
C ASN A 143 -46.65 33.49 -1.06
N GLN A 144 -47.49 32.62 -0.47
CA GLN A 144 -48.76 33.02 0.11
C GLN A 144 -48.56 33.92 1.33
N ILE A 145 -47.66 33.55 2.24
CA ILE A 145 -47.28 34.40 3.39
C ILE A 145 -46.79 35.76 2.89
N GLN A 146 -45.93 35.80 1.87
CA GLN A 146 -45.44 37.06 1.31
C GLN A 146 -46.56 37.91 0.67
N ARG A 147 -47.55 37.29 0.01
CA ARG A 147 -48.73 38.00 -0.51
C ARG A 147 -49.59 38.54 0.63
N ASP A 148 -49.80 37.75 1.67
CA ASP A 148 -50.59 38.13 2.83
C ASP A 148 -49.90 39.23 3.63
N GLU A 149 -48.57 39.23 3.76
CA GLU A 149 -47.81 40.35 4.33
C GLU A 149 -47.95 41.63 3.51
N ARG A 150 -47.95 41.53 2.17
CA ARG A 150 -48.16 42.69 1.29
C ARG A 150 -49.59 43.21 1.33
N GLN A 151 -50.58 42.34 1.48
CA GLN A 151 -52.00 42.70 1.58
C GLN A 151 -52.37 43.20 2.99
N ASN A 152 -51.84 42.57 4.03
CA ASN A 152 -52.03 42.94 5.44
C ASN A 152 -51.13 44.13 5.86
N GLY A 153 -50.10 44.44 5.07
CA GLY A 153 -49.39 45.73 5.11
C GLY A 153 -50.30 46.92 4.81
N GLY A 154 -51.54 46.68 4.38
CA GLY A 154 -52.58 47.68 4.19
C GLY A 154 -53.15 48.31 5.46
N ASN A 155 -52.68 47.95 6.68
CA ASN A 155 -53.24 48.57 7.89
C ASN A 155 -52.31 48.69 9.09
N PHE A 156 -51.01 48.97 8.87
CA PHE A 156 -50.22 49.58 9.93
C PHE A 156 -50.44 51.09 9.91
N ASN A 157 -51.38 51.53 10.75
CA ASN A 157 -51.35 52.78 11.49
C ASN A 157 -50.22 53.74 11.08
N ARG A 158 -50.52 54.63 10.12
CA ARG A 158 -50.00 56.00 10.21
C ARG A 158 -51.11 56.88 10.73
N GLU A 159 -51.46 56.62 11.98
CA GLU A 159 -51.75 57.67 12.94
C GLU A 159 -50.46 58.49 13.12
N SER A 160 -50.13 59.24 12.08
CA SER A 160 -49.22 60.36 12.11
C SER A 160 -50.11 61.57 11.81
N SER A 161 -51.04 61.83 12.73
CA SER A 161 -51.48 63.18 13.01
C SER A 161 -50.25 63.94 13.52
N THR A 162 -49.35 64.32 12.61
CA THR A 162 -48.37 65.35 12.90
C THR A 162 -49.18 66.56 13.29
N ASN A 163 -49.25 66.84 14.58
CA ASN A 163 -49.82 68.06 15.14
C ASN A 163 -49.27 69.21 14.29
N ARG A 164 -50.09 69.83 13.45
CA ARG A 164 -49.62 70.89 12.55
C ARG A 164 -49.17 72.07 13.41
N TYR A 165 -47.87 72.24 13.52
CA TYR A 165 -47.24 73.37 14.18
C TYR A 165 -47.07 74.53 13.20
N CYS A 166 -47.21 75.76 13.70
CA CYS A 166 -46.89 76.95 12.93
C CYS A 166 -45.39 76.98 12.62
N SER A 167 -45.01 77.03 11.34
CA SER A 167 -43.58 77.03 10.93
C SER A 167 -42.79 78.25 11.39
N LYS A 168 -43.44 79.32 11.86
CA LYS A 168 -42.79 80.52 12.40
C LYS A 168 -42.51 80.44 13.91
N CYS A 169 -43.38 79.82 14.70
CA CYS A 169 -43.29 79.86 16.17
C CYS A 169 -43.43 78.49 16.86
N GLY A 170 -43.62 77.40 16.09
CA GLY A 170 -43.70 76.03 16.59
C GLY A 170 -44.99 75.67 17.35
N LYS A 171 -45.92 76.61 17.57
CA LYS A 171 -47.16 76.36 18.33
C LYS A 171 -48.30 75.84 17.42
N THR A 172 -49.17 75.01 17.97
CA THR A 172 -50.40 74.52 17.31
C THR A 172 -51.55 75.54 17.45
N GLY A 173 -52.60 75.42 16.62
CA GLY A 173 -53.80 76.28 16.69
C GLY A 173 -53.83 77.49 15.76
N HIS A 174 -52.76 77.78 15.00
CA HIS A 174 -52.72 78.80 13.97
C HIS A 174 -51.67 78.46 12.89
N ASN A 175 -51.66 79.19 11.76
CA ASN A 175 -50.68 78.98 10.68
C ASN A 175 -49.70 80.18 10.58
N SER A 176 -48.67 80.06 9.73
CA SER A 176 -47.63 81.10 9.58
C SER A 176 -48.13 82.44 9.04
N ARG A 177 -49.32 82.48 8.43
CA ARG A 177 -49.95 83.70 7.88
C ARG A 177 -50.73 84.48 8.95
N THR A 178 -51.17 83.81 10.01
CA THR A 178 -51.90 84.41 11.15
C THR A 178 -51.06 84.48 12.43
N CYS A 179 -49.75 84.21 12.33
CA CYS A 179 -48.84 84.25 13.46
C CYS A 179 -48.53 85.70 13.87
N GLN A 180 -48.89 86.07 15.10
CA GLN A 180 -48.66 87.40 15.69
C GLN A 180 -47.21 87.61 16.16
N ASN A 181 -46.36 86.58 16.15
CA ASN A 181 -44.94 86.70 16.44
C ASN A 181 -44.17 87.05 15.15
N SER A 182 -44.15 88.32 14.78
CA SER A 182 -43.15 88.85 13.86
C SER A 182 -41.81 88.91 14.58
N ILE A 183 -40.97 87.90 14.36
CA ILE A 183 -39.58 87.93 14.83
C ILE A 183 -38.89 89.15 14.18
N ILE A 184 -38.34 89.96 15.08
CA ILE A 184 -37.55 91.18 14.85
C ILE A 184 -36.37 90.86 13.91
N ASP A 185 -36.11 91.75 12.97
CA ASP A 185 -35.00 91.68 12.00
C ASP A 185 -33.64 91.55 12.72
N PRO A 186 -32.80 90.55 12.43
CA PRO A 186 -31.48 90.38 13.05
C PRO A 186 -30.43 91.45 12.66
N ARG A 187 -30.81 92.55 11.98
CA ARG A 187 -29.89 93.57 11.46
C ARG A 187 -29.77 94.86 12.29
N LEU A 188 -30.17 94.89 13.56
CA LEU A 188 -30.07 96.09 14.42
C LEU A 188 -29.42 95.85 15.80
N LEU A 189 -28.37 95.04 15.87
CA LEU A 189 -27.33 95.01 16.91
C LEU A 189 -26.08 94.44 16.21
N ASP A 190 -25.06 95.18 15.82
CA ASP A 190 -24.17 96.01 16.63
C ASP A 190 -23.56 97.16 15.81
N SER A 191 -23.02 98.13 16.53
CA SER A 191 -22.11 99.19 16.03
C SER A 191 -20.86 98.64 15.34
#